data_AF-A0A376YAZ9-F1
#
_entry.id   AF-A0A376YAZ9-F1
#
_cell.length_a   1.000
_cell.length_b   1.000
_cell.length_c   1.000
_cell.angle_alpha   90.00
_cell.angle_beta   90.00
_cell.angle_gamma   90.00
#
_symmetry.space_group_name_H-M   'P 1'
#
loop_
_entity.id
_entity.type
_entity.pdbx_description
1 polymer ?
#
loop_
_entity_poly.entity_id
_entity_poly.type
_entity_poly.pdbx_seq_one_letter_code
_entity_poly.pdbx_strand_id
1 'polypeptide(L)'
;MAETYPRLQRGRMAWLLMQEISQGNREPHVLQAFRGLEGDLGYGMLLSRYAPDMNHVTAAQYQAAMRGAIPQVAPVFWSFRIMVGCGSLLLLVMLIALVQTLRGKIDQHRWVLKMALWSLPLPWIAIEAGWFMTEFGRQPWAIQDILPTYSAHSALTTGQLAFSLIMIVGLYTLFLIAEVYLMQKYARLGPSAMQSEQPTQQQG
;
A
#
# COMPACT_ATOMS: atom_id res chain seq x y z
N MET A 1 -20.72 -5.60 11.03
CA MET A 1 -20.88 -7.01 11.46
C MET A 1 -22.22 -7.60 11.04
N ALA A 2 -23.35 -6.90 11.24
CA ALA A 2 -24.68 -7.41 10.85
C ALA A 2 -24.81 -7.70 9.34
N GLU A 3 -24.15 -6.93 8.49
CA GLU A 3 -24.22 -7.09 7.02
C GLU A 3 -23.23 -8.14 6.46
N THR A 4 -22.14 -8.42 7.17
CA THR A 4 -21.10 -9.36 6.72
C THR A 4 -21.57 -10.81 6.79
N TYR A 5 -22.33 -11.17 7.83
CA TYR A 5 -22.84 -12.53 8.03
C TYR A 5 -23.75 -13.02 6.86
N PRO A 6 -24.78 -12.27 6.42
CA PRO A 6 -25.59 -12.70 5.29
C PRO A 6 -24.80 -12.74 3.97
N ARG A 7 -23.83 -11.84 3.76
CA ARG A 7 -22.93 -11.90 2.59
C ARG A 7 -22.05 -13.16 2.59
N LEU A 8 -21.57 -13.61 3.76
CA LEU A 8 -20.84 -14.88 3.89
C LEU A 8 -21.72 -16.09 3.59
N GLN A 9 -23.01 -16.06 3.98
CA GLN A 9 -23.96 -17.13 3.64
C GLN A 9 -24.24 -17.18 2.14
N ARG A 10 -24.51 -16.02 1.51
CA ARG A 10 -24.69 -15.90 0.05
C ARG A 10 -23.43 -16.32 -0.71
N GLY A 11 -22.26 -15.88 -0.25
CA GLY A 11 -20.98 -16.26 -0.83
C GLY A 11 -20.69 -17.76 -0.74
N ARG A 12 -21.06 -18.42 0.37
CA ARG A 12 -20.97 -19.88 0.48
C ARG A 12 -21.83 -20.59 -0.58
N MET A 13 -23.07 -20.13 -0.78
CA MET A 13 -23.95 -20.69 -1.81
C MET A 13 -23.37 -20.46 -3.21
N ALA A 14 -22.84 -19.27 -3.49
CA ALA A 14 -22.15 -18.97 -4.75
C ALA A 14 -20.96 -19.90 -4.99
N TRP A 15 -20.18 -20.20 -3.95
CA TRP A 15 -19.03 -21.10 -4.02
C TRP A 15 -19.44 -22.54 -4.35
N LEU A 16 -20.52 -23.04 -3.72
CA LEU A 16 -21.03 -24.38 -3.99
C LEU A 16 -21.55 -24.51 -5.43
N LEU A 17 -22.32 -23.52 -5.91
CA LEU A 17 -22.78 -23.47 -7.29
C LEU A 17 -21.61 -23.38 -8.29
N MET A 18 -20.57 -22.61 -7.97
CA MET A 18 -19.35 -22.56 -8.77
C MET A 18 -18.68 -23.93 -8.87
N GLN A 19 -18.60 -24.67 -7.76
CA GLN A 19 -18.02 -26.01 -7.74
C GLN A 19 -18.85 -26.98 -8.59
N GLU A 20 -20.17 -26.90 -8.54
CA GLU A 20 -21.10 -27.69 -9.35
C GLU A 20 -20.92 -27.41 -10.86
N ILE A 21 -20.80 -26.13 -11.24
CA ILE A 21 -20.51 -25.71 -12.62
C ILE A 21 -19.13 -26.21 -13.07
N SER A 22 -18.13 -26.17 -12.19
CA SER A 22 -16.78 -26.67 -12.45
C SER A 22 -16.75 -28.18 -12.69
N GLN A 23 -17.60 -28.94 -11.99
CA GLN A 23 -17.79 -30.38 -12.17
C GLN A 23 -18.59 -30.76 -13.44
N GLY A 24 -19.12 -29.76 -14.16
CA GLY A 24 -19.76 -29.95 -15.46
C GLY A 24 -21.29 -29.74 -15.46
N ASN A 25 -21.92 -29.47 -14.32
CA ASN A 25 -23.35 -29.16 -14.29
C ASN A 25 -23.60 -27.72 -14.79
N ARG A 26 -24.02 -27.59 -16.05
CA ARG A 26 -24.29 -26.31 -16.72
C ARG A 26 -25.77 -26.11 -17.01
N GLU A 27 -26.64 -26.68 -16.19
CA GLU A 27 -28.08 -26.48 -16.35
C GLU A 27 -28.45 -24.98 -16.25
N PRO A 28 -29.42 -24.50 -17.06
CA PRO A 28 -29.79 -23.07 -17.08
C PRO A 28 -30.19 -22.51 -15.71
N HIS A 29 -30.82 -23.34 -14.87
CA HIS A 29 -31.26 -22.93 -13.54
C HIS A 29 -30.08 -22.70 -12.57
N VAL A 30 -29.04 -23.54 -12.64
CA VAL A 30 -27.79 -23.42 -11.85
C VAL A 30 -27.03 -22.16 -12.27
N LEU A 31 -26.92 -21.91 -13.58
CA LEU A 31 -26.25 -20.72 -14.10
C LEU A 31 -26.97 -19.43 -13.72
N GLN A 32 -28.30 -19.42 -13.72
CA GLN A 32 -29.09 -18.27 -13.27
C GLN A 32 -28.97 -18.04 -11.77
N ALA A 33 -29.02 -19.11 -10.96
CA ALA A 33 -28.82 -19.03 -9.52
C ALA A 33 -27.41 -18.49 -9.18
N PHE A 34 -26.39 -18.94 -9.90
CA PHE A 34 -25.01 -18.46 -9.73
C PHE A 34 -24.88 -16.97 -10.10
N ARG A 35 -25.43 -16.54 -11.25
CA ARG A 35 -25.40 -15.12 -11.66
C ARG A 35 -26.05 -14.19 -10.63
N GLY A 36 -27.08 -14.66 -9.92
CA GLY A 36 -27.72 -13.89 -8.85
C GLY A 36 -26.85 -13.71 -7.59
N LEU A 37 -25.82 -14.55 -7.41
CA LEU A 37 -24.97 -14.60 -6.21
C LEU A 37 -23.49 -14.31 -6.50
N GLU A 38 -23.10 -14.15 -7.77
CA GLU A 38 -21.71 -13.92 -8.22
C GLU A 38 -21.05 -12.74 -7.49
N GLY A 39 -21.80 -11.68 -7.21
CA GLY A 39 -21.31 -10.49 -6.49
C GLY A 39 -20.85 -10.73 -5.05
N ASP A 40 -21.21 -11.85 -4.42
CA ASP A 40 -20.76 -12.22 -3.08
C ASP A 40 -19.78 -13.41 -3.08
N LEU A 41 -19.36 -13.89 -4.25
CA LEU A 41 -18.41 -15.01 -4.37
C LEU A 41 -17.10 -14.74 -3.61
N GLY A 42 -16.64 -13.48 -3.56
CA GLY A 42 -15.46 -13.08 -2.80
C GLY A 42 -15.56 -13.38 -1.30
N TYR A 43 -16.75 -13.25 -0.72
CA TYR A 43 -17.01 -13.62 0.68
C TYR A 43 -17.03 -15.14 0.87
N GLY A 44 -17.51 -15.89 -0.13
CA GLY A 44 -17.42 -17.35 -0.17
C GLY A 44 -15.98 -17.83 -0.22
N MET A 45 -15.14 -17.18 -1.04
CA MET A 45 -13.71 -17.41 -1.00
C MET A 45 -13.19 -17.10 0.40
N LEU A 46 -13.44 -15.92 0.98
CA LEU A 46 -12.90 -15.55 2.30
C LEU A 46 -13.18 -16.61 3.38
N LEU A 47 -14.38 -17.19 3.34
CA LEU A 47 -14.78 -18.28 4.23
C LEU A 47 -13.97 -19.57 4.02
N SER A 48 -13.52 -19.86 2.79
CA SER A 48 -12.77 -21.09 2.45
C SER A 48 -11.44 -21.20 3.16
N ARG A 49 -10.87 -20.06 3.57
CA ARG A 49 -9.68 -20.01 4.41
C ARG A 49 -9.91 -20.64 5.79
N TYR A 50 -11.13 -20.57 6.32
CA TYR A 50 -11.48 -21.00 7.68
C TYR A 50 -12.31 -22.29 7.70
N ALA A 51 -13.03 -22.59 6.62
CA ALA A 51 -13.87 -23.76 6.46
C ALA A 51 -13.45 -24.54 5.20
N PRO A 52 -12.64 -25.60 5.33
CA PRO A 52 -12.25 -26.43 4.20
C PRO A 52 -13.43 -27.25 3.63
N ASP A 53 -14.43 -27.58 4.47
CA ASP A 53 -15.70 -28.15 4.02
C ASP A 53 -16.80 -27.07 4.02
N MET A 54 -17.20 -26.67 2.82
CA MET A 54 -18.27 -25.69 2.60
C MET A 54 -19.66 -26.29 2.71
N ASN A 55 -19.82 -27.60 2.80
CA ASN A 55 -21.12 -28.23 3.02
C ASN A 55 -21.54 -28.19 4.49
N HIS A 56 -20.57 -28.12 5.41
CA HIS A 56 -20.81 -28.12 6.86
C HIS A 56 -20.04 -27.00 7.58
N VAL A 57 -20.40 -25.75 7.30
CA VAL A 57 -19.78 -24.60 7.97
C VAL A 57 -20.41 -24.35 9.35
N THR A 58 -19.59 -24.39 10.39
CA THR A 58 -20.00 -24.13 11.78
C THR A 58 -20.15 -22.64 12.08
N ALA A 59 -20.95 -22.29 13.09
CA ALA A 59 -21.11 -20.90 13.54
C ALA A 59 -19.77 -20.25 13.96
N ALA A 60 -18.88 -21.04 14.57
CA ALA A 60 -17.54 -20.58 14.95
C ALA A 60 -16.67 -20.19 13.74
N GLN A 61 -16.77 -20.93 12.63
CA GLN A 61 -16.06 -20.62 11.39
C GLN A 61 -16.59 -19.34 10.73
N TYR A 62 -17.91 -19.13 10.71
CA TYR A 62 -18.48 -17.86 10.27
C TYR A 62 -17.98 -16.69 11.11
N GLN A 63 -17.94 -16.85 12.43
CA GLN A 63 -17.44 -15.80 13.32
C GLN A 63 -15.93 -15.54 13.14
N ALA A 64 -15.14 -16.57 12.84
CA ALA A 64 -13.72 -16.42 12.50
C ALA A 64 -13.53 -15.66 11.18
N ALA A 65 -14.30 -16.01 10.14
CA ALA A 65 -14.30 -15.32 8.86
C ALA A 65 -14.74 -13.85 8.98
N MET A 66 -15.78 -13.56 9.78
CA MET A 66 -16.21 -12.19 10.05
C MET A 66 -15.12 -11.34 10.73
N ARG A 67 -14.38 -11.92 11.67
CA ARG A 67 -13.24 -11.22 12.31
C ARG A 67 -12.09 -11.01 11.31
N GLY A 68 -11.81 -12.00 10.48
CA GLY A 68 -10.78 -11.92 9.43
C GLY A 68 -11.13 -10.94 8.30
N ALA A 69 -12.41 -10.66 8.09
CA ALA A 69 -12.89 -9.69 7.10
C ALA A 69 -12.60 -8.22 7.48
N ILE A 70 -12.25 -7.95 8.73
CA ILE A 70 -12.01 -6.59 9.23
C ILE A 70 -10.48 -6.37 9.31
N PRO A 71 -9.93 -5.35 8.61
CA PRO A 71 -8.52 -5.01 8.73
C PRO A 71 -8.18 -4.52 10.15
N GLN A 72 -6.92 -4.67 10.55
CA GLN A 72 -6.46 -4.08 11.80
C GLN A 72 -6.50 -2.55 11.70
N VAL A 73 -7.38 -1.93 12.49
CA VAL A 73 -7.62 -0.48 12.45
C VAL A 73 -6.50 0.34 13.08
N ALA A 74 -5.74 -0.24 14.02
CA ALA A 74 -4.73 0.50 14.77
C ALA A 74 -3.55 1.00 13.89
N PRO A 75 -2.94 0.17 13.02
CA PRO A 75 -1.90 0.64 12.10
C PRO A 75 -2.41 1.74 11.15
N VAL A 76 -3.60 1.56 10.56
CA VAL A 76 -4.20 2.52 9.62
C VAL A 76 -4.42 3.88 10.29
N PHE A 77 -4.93 3.86 11.53
CA PHE A 77 -5.17 5.06 12.32
C PHE A 77 -3.89 5.86 12.57
N TRP A 78 -2.80 5.20 12.95
CA TRP A 78 -1.52 5.87 13.21
C TRP A 78 -0.86 6.38 11.93
N SER A 79 -0.90 5.60 10.85
CA SER A 79 -0.37 6.03 9.55
C SER A 79 -1.08 7.29 9.03
N PHE A 80 -2.41 7.37 9.17
CA PHE A 80 -3.16 8.58 8.84
C PHE A 80 -2.68 9.80 9.65
N ARG A 81 -2.46 9.65 10.95
CA ARG A 81 -2.01 10.75 11.82
C ARG A 81 -0.60 11.21 11.50
N ILE A 82 0.31 10.29 11.20
CA ILE A 82 1.67 10.60 10.76
C ILE A 82 1.62 11.39 9.46
N MET A 83 0.85 10.92 8.47
CA MET A 83 0.67 11.60 7.19
C MET A 83 0.15 13.03 7.37
N VAL A 84 -0.94 13.20 8.12
CA VAL A 84 -1.54 14.54 8.37
C VAL A 84 -0.59 15.43 9.18
N GLY A 85 0.11 14.87 10.16
CA GLY A 85 1.11 15.59 10.94
C GLY A 85 2.26 16.11 10.09
N CYS A 86 2.87 15.25 9.26
CA CYS A 86 3.93 15.62 8.33
C CYS A 86 3.44 16.64 7.29
N GLY A 87 2.25 16.45 6.71
CA GLY A 87 1.66 17.37 5.75
C GLY A 87 1.38 18.76 6.33
N SER A 88 0.86 18.81 7.55
CA SER A 88 0.60 20.08 8.26
C SER A 88 1.90 20.82 8.60
N LEU A 89 2.94 20.08 9.03
CA LEU A 89 4.28 20.65 9.29
C LEU A 89 4.90 21.20 8.00
N LEU A 90 4.81 20.47 6.90
CA LEU A 90 5.31 20.93 5.59
C LEU A 90 4.59 22.18 5.12
N LEU A 91 3.26 22.23 5.27
CA LEU A 91 2.48 23.42 4.95
C LEU A 91 2.94 24.63 5.77
N LEU A 92 3.17 24.44 7.07
CA LEU A 92 3.66 25.49 7.96
C LEU A 92 5.05 25.98 7.57
N VAL A 93 5.99 25.08 7.28
CA VAL A 93 7.34 25.43 6.81
C VAL A 93 7.27 26.19 5.48
N MET A 94 6.43 25.73 4.54
CA MET A 94 6.24 26.38 3.25
C MET A 94 5.63 27.78 3.41
N LEU A 95 4.62 27.96 4.27
CA LEU A 95 4.02 29.26 4.53
C LEU A 95 5.02 30.24 5.16
N ILE A 96 5.82 29.80 6.14
CA ILE A 96 6.87 30.62 6.74
C ILE A 96 7.91 31.01 5.69
N ALA A 97 8.37 30.05 4.88
CA ALA A 97 9.32 30.32 3.80
C ALA A 97 8.75 31.32 2.79
N LEU A 98 7.50 31.16 2.36
CA LEU A 98 6.82 32.04 1.42
C LEU A 98 6.68 33.47 1.95
N VAL A 99 6.23 33.64 3.20
CA VAL A 99 6.09 34.97 3.83
C VAL A 99 7.45 35.67 3.93
N GLN A 100 8.52 34.94 4.26
CA GLN A 100 9.87 35.50 4.35
C GLN A 100 10.44 35.85 2.98
N THR A 101 10.11 35.07 1.95
CA THR A 101 10.42 35.37 0.55
C THR A 101 9.73 36.64 0.07
N LEU A 102 8.43 36.79 0.32
CA LEU A 102 7.67 37.98 -0.04
C LEU A 102 8.16 39.24 0.69
N ARG A 103 8.72 39.09 1.89
CA ARG A 103 9.33 40.19 2.67
C ARG A 103 10.77 40.50 2.26
N GLY A 104 11.37 39.73 1.37
CA GLY A 104 12.78 39.88 0.95
C GLY A 104 13.81 39.59 2.06
N LYS A 105 13.43 38.86 3.13
CA LYS A 105 14.27 38.63 4.33
C LYS A 105 14.71 37.17 4.51
N ILE A 106 14.78 36.40 3.44
CA ILE A 106 15.11 34.96 3.48
C ILE A 106 16.46 34.72 4.18
N ASP A 107 17.48 35.52 3.85
CA ASP A 107 18.86 35.31 4.34
C ASP A 107 19.08 35.80 5.79
N GLN A 108 18.18 36.62 6.32
CA GLN A 108 18.34 37.19 7.67
C GLN A 108 18.01 36.19 8.78
N HIS A 109 17.16 35.19 8.51
CA HIS A 109 16.67 34.26 9.52
C HIS A 109 17.16 32.83 9.28
N ARG A 110 18.39 32.54 9.75
CA ARG A 110 19.04 31.21 9.65
C ARG A 110 18.20 30.04 10.17
N TRP A 111 17.25 30.28 11.08
CA TRP A 111 16.36 29.23 11.57
C TRP A 111 15.37 28.73 10.49
N VAL A 112 14.90 29.60 9.59
CA VAL A 112 14.00 29.23 8.49
C VAL A 112 14.72 28.33 7.48
N LEU A 113 15.96 28.67 7.16
CA LEU A 113 16.84 27.84 6.31
C LEU A 113 17.10 26.46 6.93
N LYS A 114 17.35 26.41 8.25
CA LYS A 114 17.49 25.15 8.99
C LYS A 114 16.20 24.33 8.94
N MET A 115 15.03 24.92 9.20
CA MET A 115 13.76 24.21 9.11
C MET A 115 13.51 23.62 7.73
N ALA A 116 13.80 24.36 6.66
CA ALA A 116 13.67 23.86 5.29
C ALA A 116 14.58 22.63 5.07
N LEU A 117 15.84 22.67 5.53
CA LEU A 117 16.75 21.55 5.45
C LEU A 117 16.26 20.31 6.22
N TRP A 118 15.78 20.50 7.45
CA TRP A 118 15.23 19.41 8.28
C TRP A 118 13.87 18.89 7.79
N SER A 119 13.16 19.67 6.99
CA SER A 119 11.89 19.26 6.38
C SER A 119 12.08 18.32 5.19
N LEU A 120 13.29 18.21 4.63
CA LEU A 120 13.57 17.35 3.48
C LEU A 120 13.04 15.92 3.65
N PRO A 121 13.26 15.17 4.74
CA PRO A 121 12.74 13.81 4.89
C PRO A 121 11.21 13.70 5.08
N LEU A 122 10.51 14.79 5.45
CA LEU A 122 9.09 14.73 5.82
C LEU A 122 8.14 14.34 4.68
N PRO A 123 8.31 14.80 3.42
CA PRO A 123 7.46 14.38 2.31
C PRO A 123 7.55 12.89 2.03
N TRP A 124 8.75 12.30 2.12
CA TRP A 124 8.94 10.85 1.95
C TRP A 124 8.14 10.08 3.01
N ILE A 125 8.25 10.45 4.28
CA ILE A 125 7.50 9.81 5.36
C ILE A 125 5.98 9.96 5.16
N ALA A 126 5.52 11.14 4.74
CA ALA A 126 4.10 11.39 4.50
C ALA A 126 3.54 10.53 3.35
N ILE A 127 4.29 10.38 2.26
CA ILE A 127 3.89 9.59 1.10
C ILE A 127 3.84 8.10 1.44
N GLU A 128 4.88 7.57 2.11
CA GLU A 128 4.91 6.16 2.55
C GLU A 128 3.76 5.84 3.52
N ALA A 129 3.49 6.73 4.48
CA ALA A 129 2.37 6.57 5.41
C ALA A 129 1.00 6.64 4.70
N GLY A 130 0.86 7.49 3.68
CA GLY A 130 -0.33 7.57 2.85
C GLY A 130 -0.58 6.29 2.05
N TRP A 131 0.45 5.77 1.39
CA TRP A 131 0.38 4.48 0.68
C TRP A 131 0.07 3.31 1.62
N PHE A 132 0.69 3.29 2.80
CA PHE A 132 0.39 2.27 3.79
C PHE A 132 -1.08 2.34 4.23
N MET A 133 -1.62 3.54 4.47
CA MET A 133 -3.01 3.72 4.84
C MET A 133 -3.97 3.19 3.76
N THR A 134 -3.73 3.51 2.49
CA THR A 134 -4.61 3.11 1.37
C THR A 134 -4.53 1.62 1.09
N GLU A 135 -3.33 1.04 1.08
CA GLU A 135 -3.13 -0.37 0.77
C GLU A 135 -3.51 -1.28 1.93
N PHE A 136 -3.09 -0.95 3.16
CA PHE A 136 -3.44 -1.74 4.33
C PHE A 136 -4.91 -1.60 4.71
N GLY A 137 -5.52 -0.42 4.44
CA GLY A 137 -6.95 -0.18 4.69
C GLY A 137 -7.89 -1.06 3.87
N ARG A 138 -7.43 -1.58 2.73
CA ARG A 138 -8.20 -2.48 1.85
C ARG A 138 -8.05 -3.96 2.20
N GLN A 139 -7.12 -4.31 3.10
CA GLN A 139 -7.01 -5.69 3.58
C GLN A 139 -8.35 -6.13 4.20
N PRO A 140 -8.81 -7.38 3.98
CA PRO A 140 -8.12 -8.52 3.37
C PRO A 140 -8.34 -8.68 1.86
N TRP A 141 -8.76 -7.63 1.15
CA TRP A 141 -9.12 -7.71 -0.27
C TRP A 141 -7.97 -7.24 -1.17
N ALA A 142 -7.66 -8.02 -2.20
CA ALA A 142 -6.83 -7.56 -3.32
C ALA A 142 -7.68 -6.73 -4.28
N ILE A 143 -8.88 -7.25 -4.60
CA ILE A 143 -9.94 -6.52 -5.30
C ILE A 143 -11.14 -6.50 -4.35
N GLN A 144 -11.62 -5.29 -4.04
CA GLN A 144 -12.69 -5.08 -3.05
C GLN A 144 -13.88 -6.00 -3.32
N ASP A 145 -14.32 -6.73 -2.29
CA ASP A 145 -15.45 -7.67 -2.29
C ASP A 145 -15.40 -8.84 -3.30
N ILE A 146 -14.41 -8.86 -4.20
CA ILE A 146 -14.29 -9.83 -5.28
C ILE A 146 -13.21 -10.85 -4.98
N LEU A 147 -11.97 -10.41 -4.71
CA LEU A 147 -10.83 -11.31 -4.59
C LEU A 147 -10.07 -11.04 -3.28
N PRO A 148 -10.09 -11.99 -2.34
CA PRO A 148 -9.26 -11.92 -1.15
C PRO A 148 -7.76 -12.06 -1.44
N THR A 149 -6.91 -11.38 -0.65
CA THR A 149 -5.44 -11.38 -0.85
C THR A 149 -4.82 -12.76 -0.74
N TYR A 150 -5.32 -13.63 0.14
CA TYR A 150 -4.79 -14.99 0.27
C TYR A 150 -5.16 -15.91 -0.89
N SER A 151 -6.13 -15.56 -1.75
CA SER A 151 -6.42 -16.32 -2.98
C SER A 151 -5.64 -15.79 -4.18
N ALA A 152 -5.06 -14.59 -4.08
CA ALA A 152 -4.37 -13.90 -5.16
C ALA A 152 -2.86 -14.21 -5.25
N HIS A 153 -2.33 -15.10 -4.42
CA HIS A 153 -0.90 -15.45 -4.41
C HIS A 153 -0.61 -16.71 -5.24
N SER A 154 0.57 -16.75 -5.85
CA SER A 154 1.07 -17.92 -6.56
C SER A 154 1.51 -19.02 -5.57
N ALA A 155 1.28 -20.29 -5.94
CA ALA A 155 1.75 -21.45 -5.18
C ALA A 155 3.27 -21.65 -5.32
N LEU A 156 4.05 -20.83 -4.63
CA LEU A 156 5.51 -20.92 -4.58
C LEU A 156 5.97 -21.50 -3.24
N THR A 157 7.14 -22.16 -3.25
CA THR A 157 7.75 -22.62 -2.00
C THR A 157 8.30 -21.44 -1.20
N THR A 158 8.24 -21.52 0.13
CA THR A 158 8.75 -20.47 1.04
C THR A 158 10.22 -20.15 0.77
N GLY A 159 11.03 -21.15 0.37
CA GLY A 159 12.45 -20.96 0.06
C GLY A 159 12.69 -20.10 -1.19
N GLN A 160 11.94 -20.31 -2.27
CA GLN A 160 12.06 -19.49 -3.49
C GLN A 160 11.62 -18.05 -3.24
N LEU A 161 10.55 -17.86 -2.46
CA LEU A 161 10.07 -16.54 -2.07
C LEU A 161 11.10 -15.80 -1.20
N ALA A 162 11.65 -16.46 -0.18
CA ALA A 162 12.65 -15.84 0.69
C ALA A 162 13.93 -15.48 -0.07
N PHE A 163 14.42 -16.38 -0.93
CA PHE A 163 15.61 -16.12 -1.73
C PHE A 163 15.44 -14.92 -2.67
N SER A 164 14.34 -14.87 -3.43
CA SER A 164 14.06 -13.74 -4.32
C SER A 164 13.88 -12.43 -3.55
N LEU A 165 13.17 -12.44 -2.42
CA LEU A 165 12.98 -11.26 -1.58
C LEU A 165 14.31 -10.74 -1.03
N ILE A 166 15.16 -11.62 -0.48
CA ILE A 166 16.49 -11.23 0.03
C ILE A 166 17.36 -10.64 -1.08
N MET A 167 17.35 -11.25 -2.27
CA MET A 167 18.11 -10.76 -3.41
C MET A 167 17.65 -9.35 -3.83
N ILE A 168 16.34 -9.14 -3.96
CA ILE A 168 15.76 -7.84 -4.35
C ILE A 168 16.05 -6.78 -3.29
N VAL A 169 15.78 -7.08 -2.01
CA VAL A 169 16.04 -6.15 -0.89
C VAL A 169 17.52 -5.82 -0.79
N GLY A 170 18.40 -6.81 -0.90
CA GLY A 170 19.85 -6.61 -0.86
C GLY A 170 20.32 -5.71 -1.99
N LEU A 171 19.87 -5.96 -3.22
CA LEU A 171 20.22 -5.15 -4.39
C LEU A 171 19.71 -3.71 -4.26
N TYR A 172 18.45 -3.53 -3.86
CA TYR A 172 17.86 -2.19 -3.68
C TYR A 172 18.55 -1.41 -2.55
N THR A 173 18.97 -2.10 -1.49
CA THR A 173 19.74 -1.47 -0.41
C THR A 173 21.11 -1.00 -0.92
N LEU A 174 21.80 -1.80 -1.73
CA LEU A 174 23.08 -1.40 -2.33
C LEU A 174 22.92 -0.17 -3.23
N PHE A 175 21.88 -0.16 -4.08
CA PHE A 175 21.58 0.97 -4.94
C PHE A 175 21.20 2.22 -4.15
N LEU A 176 20.42 2.08 -3.08
CA LEU A 176 20.08 3.19 -2.20
C LEU A 176 21.33 3.79 -1.55
N ILE A 177 22.27 2.97 -1.06
CA ILE A 177 23.53 3.47 -0.48
C ILE A 177 24.34 4.24 -1.53
N ALA A 178 24.48 3.70 -2.74
CA ALA A 178 25.18 4.36 -3.83
C ALA A 178 24.51 5.68 -4.22
N GLU A 179 23.18 5.69 -4.37
CA GLU A 179 22.40 6.88 -4.74
C GLU A 179 22.51 7.98 -3.68
N VAL A 180 22.31 7.64 -2.40
CA VAL A 180 22.46 8.61 -1.30
C VAL A 180 23.89 9.15 -1.23
N TYR A 181 24.90 8.31 -1.45
CA TYR A 181 26.30 8.74 -1.50
C TYR A 181 26.54 9.73 -2.66
N LEU A 182 26.06 9.41 -3.87
CA LEU A 182 26.19 10.31 -5.03
C LEU A 182 25.43 11.62 -4.79
N MET A 183 24.19 11.55 -4.31
CA MET A 183 23.36 12.73 -4.02
C MET A 183 24.04 13.65 -3.00
N GLN A 184 24.60 13.10 -1.92
CA GLN A 184 25.35 13.90 -0.94
C GLN A 184 26.65 14.47 -1.52
N LYS A 185 27.39 13.71 -2.33
CA LYS A 185 28.62 14.16 -2.96
C LYS A 185 28.36 15.36 -3.87
N TYR A 186 27.39 15.26 -4.78
CA TYR A 186 27.08 16.32 -5.73
C TYR A 186 26.34 17.51 -5.07
N ALA A 187 25.46 17.26 -4.09
CA ALA A 187 24.82 18.34 -3.35
C ALA A 187 25.83 19.21 -2.57
N ARG A 188 26.93 18.62 -2.08
CA ARG A 188 28.00 19.36 -1.39
C ARG A 188 28.95 20.08 -2.35
N LEU A 189 29.19 19.53 -3.53
CA LEU A 189 30.02 20.17 -4.56
C LEU A 189 29.35 21.43 -5.14
N GLY A 190 28.01 21.48 -5.15
CA GLY A 190 27.27 22.64 -5.65
C GLY A 190 27.56 22.93 -7.14
N PRO A 191 27.42 24.19 -7.59
CA PRO A 191 27.62 24.58 -8.99
C PRO A 191 29.04 24.34 -9.52
N SER A 192 30.02 24.15 -8.64
CA SER A 192 31.42 23.89 -9.00
C SER A 192 31.59 22.56 -9.75
N ALA A 193 30.67 21.61 -9.59
CA ALA A 193 30.66 20.36 -10.37
C ALA A 193 30.31 20.58 -11.86
N MET A 194 29.69 21.72 -12.22
CA MET A 194 29.32 22.06 -13.60
C MET A 194 30.36 22.97 -14.29
N GLN A 195 31.32 23.53 -13.56
CA GLN A 195 32.34 24.42 -14.13
C GLN A 195 33.50 23.69 -14.82
N SER A 196 33.64 22.37 -14.63
CA SER A 196 34.66 21.58 -15.33
C SER A 196 34.38 21.34 -16.83
N GLU A 197 33.20 21.72 -17.34
CA GLU A 197 32.81 21.53 -18.74
C GLU A 197 32.55 22.83 -19.53
N GLN A 198 32.86 24.02 -18.98
CA GLN A 198 32.91 25.23 -19.81
C GLN A 198 34.29 25.30 -20.47
N PRO A 199 34.43 25.03 -21.79
CA PRO A 199 35.68 25.30 -22.46
C PRO A 199 35.92 26.81 -22.35
N THR A 200 37.07 27.17 -21.79
CA THR A 200 37.62 28.53 -21.82
C THR A 200 37.47 29.06 -23.24
N GLN A 201 36.43 29.86 -23.49
CA GLN A 201 36.29 30.55 -24.76
C GLN A 201 37.49 31.46 -24.88
N GLN A 202 38.31 31.13 -25.89
CA GLN A 202 39.52 31.79 -26.29
C GLN A 202 39.29 33.30 -26.36
N GLN A 203 39.96 34.05 -25.48
CA GLN A 203 40.23 35.47 -25.72
C GLN A 203 41.44 35.52 -26.66
N GLY A 204 41.17 35.87 -27.92
CA GLY A 204 42.17 36.38 -28.86
C GLY A 204 42.22 37.90 -28.82
#